data_AF-A0A166VHI2-F1
#
_entry.id   AF-A0A166VHI2-F1
#
_cell.length_a   1.000
_cell.length_b   1.000
_cell.length_c   1.000
_cell.angle_alpha   90.00
_cell.angle_beta   90.00
_cell.angle_gamma   90.00
#
_symmetry.space_group_name_H-M   'P 1'
#
loop_
_entity.id
_entity.type
_entity.pdbx_description
1 polymer ?
#
loop_
_entity_poly.entity_id
_entity_poly.type
_entity_poly.pdbx_seq_one_letter_code
_entity_poly.pdbx_strand_id
1 'polypeptide(L)'
;MSTKNPVVPTYSGHVASTLDALILLEACFTGRLNHISRQLRREKLSSLTISGNVFIYEKHSSGIVQWDDHIKWGPPEKLGSFEVYRQQMIMTAIRKPSDREKCCKRNLNNVETPSMDPFLMVLNRKQILGKRVLGAARYMTPKEIVEEFRALYPEDGKSANFFSVPHAIYLNTLKSFGLPNFAAKELLEDMRLFDEGGYDGGASLEESHALLEDPLTTWIDFMKKSPAFKDLN
;
A
#
# COMPACT_ATOMS: atom_id res chain seq x y z
N MET A 1 -27.19 -12.91 -33.77
CA MET A 1 -25.75 -12.73 -33.50
C MET A 1 -25.55 -11.36 -32.85
N SER A 2 -25.33 -11.31 -31.54
CA SER A 2 -25.15 -10.03 -30.83
C SER A 2 -23.70 -9.58 -30.99
N THR A 3 -23.47 -8.61 -31.88
CA THR A 3 -22.18 -7.95 -32.07
C THR A 3 -21.77 -7.29 -30.75
N LYS A 4 -20.79 -7.89 -30.07
CA LYS A 4 -20.25 -7.39 -28.79
C LYS A 4 -19.41 -6.14 -29.06
N ASN A 5 -20.05 -4.97 -29.19
CA ASN A 5 -19.30 -3.72 -29.15
C ASN A 5 -18.53 -3.65 -27.83
N PRO A 6 -17.19 -3.46 -27.87
CA PRO A 6 -16.41 -3.27 -26.67
C PRO A 6 -16.88 -1.99 -25.99
N VAL A 7 -17.04 -2.06 -24.67
CA VAL A 7 -17.37 -0.89 -23.88
C VAL A 7 -16.07 -0.14 -23.69
N VAL A 8 -16.04 1.10 -24.12
CA VAL A 8 -14.88 2.00 -23.98
C VAL A 8 -15.17 3.04 -22.90
N PRO A 9 -14.14 3.54 -22.18
CA PRO A 9 -14.31 4.68 -21.30
C PRO A 9 -14.73 5.91 -22.10
N THR A 10 -15.49 6.82 -21.46
CA THR A 10 -15.91 8.09 -22.08
C THR A 10 -14.70 8.99 -22.32
N TYR A 11 -13.74 8.97 -21.39
CA TYR A 11 -12.48 9.70 -21.49
C TYR A 11 -11.37 8.93 -20.78
N SER A 12 -10.13 9.09 -21.24
CA SER A 12 -8.95 8.53 -20.60
C SER A 12 -7.99 9.67 -20.24
N GLY A 13 -7.80 9.90 -18.94
CA GLY A 13 -7.00 10.98 -18.38
C GLY A 13 -7.36 11.28 -16.93
N HIS A 14 -6.96 12.45 -16.44
CA HIS A 14 -7.20 12.88 -15.07
C HIS A 14 -8.15 14.09 -15.03
N VAL A 15 -9.10 14.08 -14.08
CA VAL A 15 -10.01 15.20 -13.82
C VAL A 15 -9.55 15.86 -12.52
N ALA A 16 -8.85 16.98 -12.63
CA ALA A 16 -8.26 17.67 -11.48
C ALA A 16 -9.21 18.73 -10.90
N SER A 17 -10.02 19.35 -11.75
CA SER A 17 -10.84 20.49 -11.41
C SER A 17 -12.30 20.35 -11.86
N THR A 18 -13.18 21.18 -11.29
CA THR A 18 -14.58 21.25 -11.74
C THR A 18 -14.67 21.73 -13.19
N LEU A 19 -13.73 22.55 -13.66
CA LEU A 19 -13.69 23.00 -15.05
C LEU A 19 -13.45 21.83 -16.01
N ASP A 20 -12.53 20.92 -15.67
CA ASP A 20 -12.26 19.72 -16.48
C ASP A 20 -13.52 18.84 -16.59
N ALA A 21 -14.24 18.68 -15.48
CA ALA A 21 -15.50 17.94 -15.47
C ALA A 21 -16.57 18.61 -16.36
N LEU A 22 -16.69 19.94 -16.32
CA LEU A 22 -17.63 20.68 -17.17
C LEU A 22 -17.31 20.56 -18.65
N ILE A 23 -16.02 20.61 -19.02
CA ILE A 23 -15.58 20.42 -20.42
C ILE A 23 -15.96 19.03 -20.92
N LEU A 24 -15.74 18.00 -20.09
CA LEU A 24 -16.11 16.62 -20.45
C LEU A 24 -17.63 16.46 -20.59
N LEU A 25 -18.42 17.09 -19.70
CA LEU A 25 -19.88 17.09 -19.80
C LEU A 25 -20.37 17.81 -21.05
N GLU A 26 -19.80 18.96 -21.40
CA GLU A 26 -20.12 19.68 -22.65
C GLU A 26 -19.76 18.85 -23.89
N ALA A 27 -18.61 18.17 -23.87
CA ALA A 27 -18.21 17.26 -24.93
C ALA A 27 -19.19 16.09 -25.08
N CYS A 28 -19.80 15.61 -23.98
CA CYS A 28 -20.88 14.63 -24.02
C CYS A 28 -22.18 15.22 -24.58
N PHE A 29 -22.57 16.43 -24.19
CA PHE A 29 -23.80 17.07 -24.70
C PHE A 29 -23.71 17.43 -26.18
N THR A 30 -22.53 17.79 -26.66
CA THR A 30 -22.27 18.07 -28.08
C THR A 30 -22.09 16.79 -28.91
N GLY A 31 -22.13 15.61 -28.29
CA GLY A 31 -21.98 14.32 -28.96
C GLY A 31 -20.56 14.00 -29.43
N ARG A 32 -19.54 14.77 -28.98
CA ARG A 32 -18.13 14.47 -29.26
C ARG A 32 -17.64 13.28 -28.45
N LEU A 33 -18.13 13.14 -27.22
CA LEU A 33 -17.90 11.99 -26.36
C LEU A 33 -19.19 11.23 -26.12
N ASN A 34 -19.12 9.90 -26.11
CA ASN A 34 -20.27 9.06 -25.83
C ASN A 34 -20.38 8.76 -24.34
N HIS A 35 -21.51 9.10 -23.74
CA HIS A 35 -21.85 8.66 -22.40
C HIS A 35 -22.25 7.17 -22.41
N ILE A 36 -22.15 6.52 -21.24
CA ILE A 36 -22.53 5.12 -21.08
C ILE A 36 -24.04 4.98 -21.10
N SER A 37 -24.54 4.12 -21.98
CA SER A 37 -25.98 3.88 -22.18
C SER A 37 -26.55 2.73 -21.36
N ARG A 38 -25.74 2.00 -20.59
CA ARG A 38 -26.20 0.88 -19.74
C ARG A 38 -25.19 0.50 -18.66
N GLN A 39 -25.67 -0.11 -17.58
CA GLN A 39 -24.81 -0.69 -16.56
C GLN A 39 -23.90 -1.79 -17.12
N LEU A 40 -22.64 -1.77 -16.71
CA LEU A 40 -21.63 -2.72 -17.16
C LEU A 40 -21.70 -4.01 -16.33
N ARG A 41 -21.44 -5.15 -16.98
CA ARG A 41 -21.36 -6.44 -16.28
C ARG A 41 -20.00 -6.57 -15.58
N ARG A 42 -19.98 -7.27 -14.44
CA ARG A 42 -18.79 -7.51 -13.59
C ARG A 42 -17.55 -7.94 -14.37
N GLU A 43 -17.70 -8.82 -15.35
CA GLU A 43 -16.60 -9.35 -16.16
C GLU A 43 -15.85 -8.28 -16.97
N LYS A 44 -16.55 -7.22 -17.40
CA LYS A 44 -15.96 -6.12 -18.17
C LYS A 44 -15.48 -4.99 -17.26
N LEU A 45 -16.08 -4.85 -16.08
CA LEU A 45 -15.71 -3.83 -15.10
C LEU A 45 -14.28 -4.04 -14.59
N SER A 46 -13.86 -5.28 -14.32
CA SER A 46 -12.48 -5.54 -13.83
C SER A 46 -11.39 -5.07 -14.80
N SER A 47 -11.62 -5.16 -16.11
CA SER A 47 -10.69 -4.66 -17.13
C SER A 47 -10.80 -3.16 -17.39
N LEU A 48 -11.87 -2.52 -16.92
CA LEU A 48 -12.19 -1.12 -17.20
C LEU A 48 -11.91 -0.21 -16.00
N THR A 49 -11.94 -0.73 -14.79
CA THR A 49 -11.60 0.02 -13.57
C THR A 49 -10.08 0.10 -13.40
N ILE A 50 -9.46 0.86 -14.29
CA ILE A 50 -8.02 1.14 -14.33
C ILE A 50 -7.85 2.65 -14.13
N SER A 51 -6.72 3.04 -13.53
CA SER A 51 -6.34 4.45 -13.38
C SER A 51 -6.45 5.19 -14.71
N GLY A 52 -7.06 6.37 -14.69
CA GLY A 52 -7.26 7.23 -15.84
C GLY A 52 -8.56 7.01 -16.60
N ASN A 53 -9.33 5.95 -16.35
CA ASN A 53 -10.61 5.77 -17.03
C ASN A 53 -11.71 6.59 -16.38
N VAL A 54 -12.39 7.41 -17.19
CA VAL A 54 -13.50 8.28 -16.78
C VAL A 54 -14.78 7.84 -17.48
N PHE A 55 -15.84 7.72 -16.67
CA PHE A 55 -17.14 7.23 -17.08
C PHE A 55 -18.20 8.30 -16.81
N ILE A 56 -18.92 8.69 -17.86
CA ILE A 56 -20.04 9.64 -17.75
C ILE A 56 -21.30 8.89 -18.14
N TYR A 57 -22.35 9.00 -17.34
CA TYR A 57 -23.65 8.40 -17.62
C TYR A 57 -24.76 9.36 -17.24
N GLU A 58 -25.88 9.27 -17.94
CA GLU A 58 -27.10 9.98 -17.61
C GLU A 58 -28.09 9.01 -16.95
N LYS A 59 -28.63 9.41 -15.81
CA LYS A 59 -29.47 8.56 -14.96
C LYS A 59 -30.73 8.03 -15.69
N HIS A 60 -31.37 8.87 -16.51
CA HIS A 60 -32.62 8.53 -17.19
C HIS A 60 -32.42 7.61 -18.40
N SER A 61 -31.35 7.81 -19.18
CA SER A 61 -31.09 7.03 -20.40
C SER A 61 -30.34 5.73 -20.13
N SER A 62 -29.43 5.71 -19.15
CA SER A 62 -28.61 4.54 -18.84
C SER A 62 -29.26 3.54 -17.87
N GLY A 63 -30.27 3.98 -17.10
CA GLY A 63 -30.86 3.21 -16.01
C GLY A 63 -29.95 3.03 -14.79
N ILE A 64 -28.77 3.67 -14.78
CA ILE A 64 -27.83 3.60 -13.66
C ILE A 64 -28.26 4.61 -12.59
N VAL A 65 -28.76 4.11 -11.46
CA VAL A 65 -29.13 4.95 -10.31
C VAL A 65 -27.89 5.32 -9.49
N GLN A 66 -27.00 4.36 -9.29
CA GLN A 66 -25.75 4.49 -8.58
C GLN A 66 -24.69 3.65 -9.31
N TRP A 67 -23.47 4.19 -9.43
CA TRP A 67 -22.35 3.45 -9.97
C TRP A 67 -21.93 2.31 -9.03
N ASP A 68 -21.85 1.09 -9.56
CA ASP A 68 -21.38 -0.09 -8.86
C ASP A 68 -20.30 -0.77 -9.71
N ASP A 69 -19.05 -0.68 -9.26
CA ASP A 69 -17.88 -1.32 -9.85
C ASP A 69 -17.45 -2.59 -9.11
N HIS A 70 -18.22 -3.02 -8.10
CA HIS A 70 -17.93 -4.15 -7.23
C HIS A 70 -16.58 -4.08 -6.50
N ILE A 71 -15.99 -2.89 -6.40
CA ILE A 71 -14.80 -2.63 -5.59
C ILE A 71 -15.27 -2.15 -4.21
N LYS A 72 -14.56 -2.55 -3.14
CA LYS A 72 -14.82 -1.99 -1.82
C LYS A 72 -14.09 -0.68 -1.67
N TRP A 73 -14.88 0.37 -1.51
CA TRP A 73 -14.45 1.74 -1.30
C TRP A 73 -14.54 2.12 0.18
N GLY A 74 -13.61 2.95 0.65
CA GLY A 74 -13.69 3.59 1.95
C GLY A 74 -14.82 4.64 2.04
N PRO A 75 -15.00 5.29 3.20
CA PRO A 75 -15.97 6.36 3.33
C PRO A 75 -15.64 7.53 2.37
N PRO A 76 -16.65 8.24 1.83
CA PRO A 76 -16.43 9.36 0.92
C PRO A 76 -15.74 10.53 1.63
N GLU A 77 -14.75 11.11 0.98
CA GLU A 77 -14.12 12.37 1.36
C GLU A 77 -14.60 13.47 0.41
N LYS A 78 -15.12 14.57 0.95
CA LYS A 78 -15.60 15.71 0.14
C LYS A 78 -14.41 16.60 -0.24
N LEU A 79 -14.11 16.68 -1.53
CA LEU A 79 -13.09 17.56 -2.10
C LEU A 79 -13.75 18.56 -3.04
N GLY A 80 -14.13 19.71 -2.50
CA GLY A 80 -14.89 20.72 -3.25
C GLY A 80 -16.23 20.18 -3.75
N SER A 81 -16.39 20.09 -5.08
CA SER A 81 -17.57 19.55 -5.76
C SER A 81 -17.48 18.03 -6.03
N PHE A 82 -16.40 17.37 -5.61
CA PHE A 82 -16.17 15.95 -5.84
C PHE A 82 -16.30 15.14 -4.55
N GLU A 83 -16.82 13.91 -4.68
CA GLU A 83 -16.70 12.87 -3.66
C GLU A 83 -15.56 11.93 -4.07
N VAL A 84 -14.52 11.87 -3.25
CA VAL A 84 -13.34 11.04 -3.50
C VAL A 84 -13.41 9.80 -2.62
N TYR A 85 -13.25 8.65 -3.26
CA TYR A 85 -13.25 7.35 -2.60
C TYR A 85 -11.86 6.72 -2.72
N ARG A 86 -11.37 6.12 -1.63
CA ARG A 86 -10.11 5.37 -1.62
C ARG A 86 -10.40 3.87 -1.65
N GLN A 87 -9.77 3.16 -2.59
CA GLN A 87 -9.92 1.71 -2.69
C GLN A 87 -9.37 1.04 -1.44
N GLN A 88 -10.16 0.17 -0.82
CA GLN A 88 -9.68 -0.66 0.29
C GLN A 88 -9.08 -1.94 -0.27
N MET A 89 -7.79 -2.17 0.02
CA MET A 89 -7.17 -3.47 -0.21
C MET A 89 -7.77 -4.47 0.76
N ILE A 90 -8.71 -5.29 0.28
CA ILE A 90 -9.10 -6.48 1.02
C ILE A 90 -8.11 -7.57 0.67
N MET A 91 -7.46 -8.12 1.69
CA MET A 91 -6.56 -9.28 1.61
C MET A 91 -7.33 -10.60 1.30
N THR A 92 -8.26 -10.57 0.34
CA THR A 92 -9.17 -11.69 0.00
C THR A 92 -8.78 -12.49 -1.24
N ALA A 93 -7.68 -12.16 -1.92
CA ALA A 93 -7.25 -12.92 -3.11
C ALA A 93 -6.59 -14.28 -2.79
N ILE A 94 -6.46 -14.65 -1.50
CA ILE A 94 -5.99 -15.99 -1.10
C ILE A 94 -6.97 -16.55 -0.05
N ARG A 95 -8.17 -16.99 -0.44
CA ARG A 95 -9.00 -17.87 0.43
C ARG A 95 -10.01 -18.67 -0.40
N LYS A 96 -9.98 -20.00 -0.25
CA LYS A 96 -10.92 -20.94 -0.90
C LYS A 96 -12.32 -20.87 -0.23
N PRO A 97 -13.40 -21.29 -0.93
CA PRO A 97 -14.78 -20.97 -0.56
C PRO A 97 -15.40 -21.81 0.59
N SER A 98 -14.65 -22.65 1.30
CA SER A 98 -15.22 -23.62 2.26
C SER A 98 -15.25 -23.17 3.72
N ASP A 99 -14.67 -22.03 4.08
CA ASP A 99 -14.52 -21.61 5.49
C ASP A 99 -15.57 -20.58 5.97
N ARG A 100 -16.78 -20.58 5.40
CA ARG A 100 -17.81 -19.56 5.71
C ARG A 100 -18.40 -19.62 7.12
N GLU A 101 -18.15 -20.64 7.93
CA GLU A 101 -18.82 -20.77 9.25
C GLU A 101 -17.92 -20.86 10.48
N LYS A 102 -16.61 -20.57 10.37
CA LYS A 102 -15.72 -20.58 11.56
C LYS A 102 -14.97 -19.27 11.82
N CYS A 103 -15.30 -18.18 11.13
CA CYS A 103 -14.47 -16.96 11.15
C CYS A 103 -14.73 -15.98 12.30
N CYS A 104 -15.70 -16.22 13.20
CA CYS A 104 -15.86 -15.34 14.38
C CYS A 104 -14.99 -15.74 15.58
N LYS A 105 -14.15 -16.79 15.47
CA LYS A 105 -13.20 -17.17 16.53
C LYS A 105 -11.92 -17.78 15.93
N ARG A 106 -11.04 -16.96 15.36
CA ARG A 106 -9.63 -17.35 15.17
C ARG A 106 -8.73 -16.20 15.62
N ASN A 107 -8.08 -16.43 16.77
CA ASN A 107 -7.02 -15.60 17.33
C ASN A 107 -6.01 -15.21 16.26
N LEU A 108 -5.79 -13.91 16.11
CA LEU A 108 -4.81 -13.26 15.25
C LEU A 108 -3.40 -13.29 15.89
N ASN A 109 -2.99 -14.40 16.50
CA ASN A 109 -1.77 -14.40 17.32
C ASN A 109 -0.46 -14.67 16.56
N ASN A 110 -0.46 -14.95 15.26
CA ASN A 110 0.72 -15.58 14.63
C ASN A 110 1.24 -14.95 13.33
N VAL A 111 1.19 -13.62 13.18
CA VAL A 111 2.12 -12.90 12.28
C VAL A 111 2.48 -11.55 12.92
N GLU A 112 3.39 -11.59 13.89
CA GLU A 112 4.03 -10.39 14.44
C GLU A 112 5.10 -9.92 13.43
N THR A 113 4.73 -9.06 12.48
CA THR A 113 5.72 -8.22 11.80
C THR A 113 6.08 -7.05 12.73
N PRO A 114 7.36 -6.65 12.84
CA PRO A 114 7.80 -5.59 13.76
C PRO A 114 7.36 -4.16 13.37
N SER A 115 6.46 -4.03 12.39
CA SER A 115 5.86 -2.75 11.99
C SER A 115 4.44 -2.63 12.55
N MET A 116 4.18 -1.52 13.27
CA MET A 116 2.89 -1.10 13.84
C MET A 116 1.64 -1.74 13.19
N ASP A 117 0.80 -2.37 14.00
CA ASP A 117 -0.48 -2.96 13.57
C ASP A 117 -1.42 -1.85 13.03
N PRO A 118 -1.86 -1.92 11.77
CA PRO A 118 -2.85 -0.99 11.20
C PRO A 118 -4.14 -0.88 12.03
N PHE A 119 -4.49 -1.91 12.82
CA PHE A 119 -5.64 -1.87 13.73
C PHE A 119 -5.51 -0.82 14.84
N LEU A 120 -4.29 -0.52 15.30
CA LEU A 120 -4.08 0.46 16.37
C LEU A 120 -4.56 1.86 15.97
N MET A 121 -4.35 2.22 14.69
CA MET A 121 -4.83 3.49 14.15
C MET A 121 -6.38 3.56 14.15
N VAL A 122 -7.06 2.43 13.98
CA VAL A 122 -8.51 2.38 14.01
C VAL A 122 -9.03 2.50 15.45
N LEU A 123 -8.37 1.86 16.41
CA LEU A 123 -8.75 1.86 17.83
C LEU A 123 -8.56 3.24 18.48
N ASN A 124 -7.49 3.95 18.15
CA ASN A 124 -7.14 5.25 18.75
C ASN A 124 -7.49 6.46 17.87
N ARG A 125 -8.45 6.33 16.95
CA ARG A 125 -8.81 7.33 15.92
C ARG A 125 -8.93 8.77 16.43
N LYS A 126 -9.56 8.99 17.58
CA LYS A 126 -9.77 10.35 18.14
C LYS A 126 -8.46 11.01 18.59
N GLN A 127 -7.48 10.22 19.05
CA GLN A 127 -6.22 10.71 19.61
C GLN A 127 -5.18 10.99 18.52
N ILE A 128 -5.27 10.28 17.39
CA ILE A 128 -4.31 10.32 16.29
C ILE A 128 -4.73 11.23 15.12
N LEU A 129 -5.97 11.73 15.11
CA LEU A 129 -6.48 12.52 14.00
C LEU A 129 -5.65 13.81 13.83
N GLY A 130 -4.99 13.94 12.68
CA GLY A 130 -4.10 15.07 12.38
C GLY A 130 -2.71 14.98 13.02
N LYS A 131 -2.37 13.89 13.71
CA LYS A 131 -1.04 13.64 14.25
C LYS A 131 -0.23 12.70 13.37
N ARG A 132 1.09 12.87 13.38
CA ARG A 132 2.04 11.91 12.79
C ARG A 132 2.36 10.84 13.82
N VAL A 133 2.11 9.58 13.50
CA VAL A 133 2.47 8.41 14.33
C VAL A 133 3.64 7.71 13.64
N LEU A 134 4.73 7.49 14.37
CA LEU A 134 5.95 6.88 13.87
C LEU A 134 5.91 5.36 14.02
N GLY A 135 6.30 4.66 12.97
CA GLY A 135 6.11 3.22 12.81
C GLY A 135 7.36 2.40 13.11
N ALA A 136 8.01 2.62 14.24
CA ALA A 136 9.24 1.90 14.60
C ALA A 136 9.24 1.44 16.07
N ALA A 137 9.77 0.24 16.32
CA ALA A 137 9.97 -0.26 17.69
C ALA A 137 11.18 0.41 18.35
N ARG A 138 12.26 0.59 17.60
CA ARG A 138 13.44 1.41 17.94
C ARG A 138 14.24 1.68 16.68
N TYR A 139 15.12 2.68 16.73
CA TYR A 139 16.14 2.86 15.71
C TYR A 139 17.34 1.97 16.00
N MET A 140 17.85 1.31 14.96
CA MET A 140 19.02 0.45 15.03
C MET A 140 19.93 0.72 13.84
N THR A 141 21.22 0.56 14.07
CA THR A 141 22.21 0.52 12.99
C THR A 141 22.36 -0.90 12.45
N PRO A 142 22.79 -1.08 11.19
CA PRO A 142 23.11 -2.40 10.66
C PRO A 142 24.15 -3.17 11.49
N LYS A 143 25.06 -2.45 12.17
CA LYS A 143 26.05 -3.06 13.07
C LYS A 143 25.39 -3.65 14.31
N GLU A 144 24.51 -2.90 14.96
CA GLU A 144 23.75 -3.37 16.13
C GLU A 144 22.89 -4.60 15.79
N ILE A 145 22.27 -4.60 14.60
CA ILE A 145 21.51 -5.77 14.10
C ILE A 145 22.40 -7.02 14.03
N VAL A 146 23.61 -6.89 13.47
CA VAL A 146 24.57 -8.00 13.36
C VAL A 146 25.13 -8.41 14.72
N GLU A 147 25.39 -7.46 15.62
CA GLU A 147 25.86 -7.73 16.97
C GLU A 147 24.83 -8.52 17.77
N GLU A 148 23.55 -8.14 17.71
CA GLU A 148 22.47 -8.88 18.36
C GLU A 148 22.25 -10.26 17.73
N PHE A 149 22.41 -10.38 16.41
CA PHE A 149 22.37 -11.67 15.72
C PHE A 149 23.50 -12.59 16.21
N ARG A 150 24.73 -12.07 16.30
CA ARG A 150 25.89 -12.81 16.85
C ARG A 150 25.69 -13.20 18.31
N ALA A 151 25.08 -12.32 19.11
CA ALA A 151 24.79 -12.60 20.51
C ALA A 151 23.74 -13.70 20.67
N LEU A 152 22.77 -13.78 19.75
CA LEU A 152 21.70 -14.77 19.79
C LEU A 152 22.12 -16.13 19.19
N TYR A 153 22.97 -16.13 18.16
CA TYR A 153 23.47 -17.32 17.47
C TYR A 153 25.00 -17.31 17.39
N PRO A 154 25.71 -17.68 18.46
CA PRO A 154 27.17 -17.52 18.54
C PRO A 154 27.95 -18.43 17.59
N GLU A 155 27.40 -19.57 17.17
CA GLU A 155 28.07 -20.49 16.24
C GLU A 155 27.84 -20.08 14.79
N ASP A 156 26.58 -19.86 14.40
CA ASP A 156 26.24 -19.46 13.04
C ASP A 156 26.55 -17.98 12.74
N GLY A 157 26.58 -17.14 13.78
CA GLY A 157 26.86 -15.71 13.68
C GLY A 157 28.34 -15.34 13.55
N LYS A 158 29.28 -16.27 13.76
CA LYS A 158 30.73 -15.96 13.82
C LYS A 158 31.25 -15.18 12.62
N SER A 159 30.75 -15.52 11.43
CA SER A 159 31.15 -14.90 10.16
C SER A 159 30.23 -13.77 9.72
N ALA A 160 29.07 -13.59 10.36
CA ALA A 160 28.11 -12.55 10.00
C ALA A 160 28.75 -11.19 10.21
N ASN A 161 28.84 -10.35 9.19
CA ASN A 161 29.43 -9.02 9.29
C ASN A 161 28.66 -8.03 8.43
N PHE A 162 28.62 -6.77 8.86
CA PHE A 162 28.10 -5.69 8.04
C PHE A 162 29.24 -5.06 7.26
N PHE A 163 29.08 -4.92 5.94
CA PHE A 163 30.02 -4.19 5.09
C PHE A 163 29.25 -3.14 4.29
N SER A 164 29.71 -1.89 4.36
CA SER A 164 29.23 -0.81 3.49
C SER A 164 30.10 -0.77 2.24
N VAL A 165 29.46 -0.69 1.07
CA VAL A 165 30.15 -0.60 -0.22
C VAL A 165 30.23 0.85 -0.68
N PRO A 166 31.34 1.29 -1.29
CA PRO A 166 31.42 2.61 -1.93
C PRO A 166 30.28 2.83 -2.93
N HIS A 167 29.73 4.04 -2.97
CA HIS A 167 28.58 4.38 -3.82
C HIS A 167 28.80 4.04 -5.30
N ALA A 168 30.03 4.25 -5.80
CA ALA A 168 30.37 3.92 -7.18
C ALA A 168 30.27 2.40 -7.46
N ILE A 169 30.69 1.57 -6.50
CA ILE A 169 30.59 0.12 -6.61
C ILE A 169 29.12 -0.30 -6.55
N TYR A 170 28.34 0.25 -5.62
CA TYR A 170 26.90 -0.03 -5.53
C TYR A 170 26.15 0.29 -6.83
N LEU A 171 26.39 1.49 -7.40
CA LEU A 171 25.79 1.91 -8.66
C LEU A 171 26.19 1.01 -9.83
N ASN A 172 27.47 0.67 -9.95
CA ASN A 172 27.96 -0.19 -11.02
C ASN A 172 27.35 -1.59 -10.93
N THR A 173 27.22 -2.12 -9.71
CA THR A 173 26.57 -3.41 -9.45
C THR A 173 25.10 -3.38 -9.86
N LEU A 174 24.32 -2.37 -9.47
CA LEU A 174 22.90 -2.27 -9.88
C LEU A 174 22.75 -2.18 -11.41
N LYS A 175 23.60 -1.40 -12.08
CA LYS A 175 23.61 -1.31 -13.55
C LYS A 175 23.98 -2.63 -14.21
N SER A 176 24.90 -3.40 -13.60
CA SER A 176 25.27 -4.73 -14.09
C SER A 176 24.12 -5.73 -14.02
N PHE A 177 23.18 -5.54 -13.08
CA PHE A 177 21.91 -6.27 -13.00
C PHE A 177 20.84 -5.78 -13.99
N GLY A 178 21.18 -4.83 -14.87
CA GLY A 178 20.29 -4.31 -15.92
C GLY A 178 19.43 -3.12 -15.50
N LEU A 179 19.67 -2.53 -14.32
CA LEU A 179 18.92 -1.33 -13.91
C LEU A 179 19.35 -0.10 -14.73
N PRO A 180 18.39 0.69 -15.25
CA PRO A 180 18.69 1.99 -15.84
C PRO A 180 19.39 2.94 -14.85
N ASN A 181 20.18 3.87 -15.38
CA ASN A 181 20.97 4.83 -14.58
C ASN A 181 20.13 5.60 -13.55
N PHE A 182 18.92 6.06 -13.93
CA PHE A 182 18.06 6.81 -13.03
C PHE A 182 17.61 5.92 -11.86
N ALA A 183 17.13 4.70 -12.12
CA ALA A 183 16.67 3.77 -11.08
C ALA A 183 17.81 3.37 -10.13
N ALA A 184 19.00 3.09 -10.66
CA ALA A 184 20.17 2.78 -9.83
C ALA A 184 20.55 3.97 -8.91
N LYS A 185 20.40 5.20 -9.40
CA LYS A 185 20.65 6.42 -8.63
C LYS A 185 19.60 6.61 -7.53
N GLU A 186 18.31 6.46 -7.83
CA GLU A 186 17.24 6.53 -6.84
C GLU A 186 17.45 5.50 -5.71
N LEU A 187 17.75 4.24 -6.06
CA LEU A 187 18.02 3.21 -5.05
C LEU A 187 19.23 3.54 -4.18
N LEU A 188 20.29 4.14 -4.75
CA LEU A 188 21.43 4.60 -3.95
C LEU A 188 21.01 5.72 -2.99
N GLU A 189 20.22 6.69 -3.44
CA GLU A 189 19.74 7.79 -2.61
C GLU A 189 18.84 7.30 -1.47
N ASP A 190 17.97 6.31 -1.72
CA ASP A 190 17.18 5.64 -0.68
C ASP A 190 18.07 4.93 0.35
N MET A 191 19.09 4.19 -0.09
CA MET A 191 20.03 3.51 0.82
C MET A 191 20.82 4.52 1.67
N ARG A 192 21.23 5.63 1.07
CA ARG A 192 21.88 6.73 1.79
C ARG A 192 20.95 7.39 2.80
N LEU A 193 19.65 7.51 2.48
CA LEU A 193 18.68 8.05 3.43
C LEU A 193 18.61 7.19 4.70
N PHE A 194 18.64 5.86 4.57
CA PHE A 194 18.63 4.97 5.73
C PHE A 194 19.90 5.10 6.59
N ASP A 195 21.07 5.23 5.97
CA ASP A 195 22.37 5.29 6.68
C ASP A 195 22.70 6.69 7.21
N GLU A 196 22.54 7.73 6.37
CA GLU A 196 22.90 9.11 6.67
C GLU A 196 21.74 9.88 7.36
N GLY A 197 20.50 9.67 6.90
CA GLY A 197 19.33 10.39 7.40
C GLY A 197 18.66 9.73 8.61
N GLY A 198 18.81 8.41 8.74
CA GLY A 198 18.13 7.61 9.76
C GLY A 198 16.62 7.49 9.49
N TYR A 199 16.03 6.40 9.98
CA TYR A 199 14.59 6.20 9.86
C TYR A 199 13.82 7.29 10.65
N ASP A 200 12.81 7.90 10.03
CA ASP A 200 12.06 9.03 10.58
C ASP A 200 12.90 10.24 11.05
N GLY A 201 14.18 10.32 10.66
CA GLY A 201 15.11 11.36 11.11
C GLY A 201 15.50 11.26 12.59
N GLY A 202 15.31 10.10 13.23
CA GLY A 202 15.63 9.90 14.65
C GLY A 202 14.67 10.60 15.63
N ALA A 203 13.46 10.94 15.19
CA ALA A 203 12.45 11.57 16.02
C ALA A 203 12.03 10.68 17.22
N SER A 204 11.62 11.30 18.33
CA SER A 204 11.20 10.52 19.52
C SER A 204 10.01 9.59 19.20
N LEU A 205 10.11 8.34 19.64
CA LEU A 205 9.08 7.32 19.46
C LEU A 205 8.09 7.25 20.64
N GLU A 206 8.34 7.99 21.73
CA GLU A 206 7.58 7.90 22.98
C GLU A 206 6.07 8.10 22.79
N GLU A 207 5.68 9.12 22.03
CA GLU A 207 4.26 9.39 21.74
C GLU A 207 3.62 8.25 20.95
N SER A 208 4.38 7.61 20.06
CA SER A 208 3.86 6.52 19.24
C SER A 208 3.79 5.22 20.05
N HIS A 209 4.75 4.99 20.95
CA HIS A 209 4.76 3.85 21.86
C HIS A 209 3.67 3.95 22.92
N ALA A 210 3.36 5.15 23.42
CA ALA A 210 2.30 5.38 24.39
C ALA A 210 0.90 5.04 23.86
N LEU A 211 0.72 4.94 22.54
CA LEU A 211 -0.55 4.54 21.92
C LEU A 211 -0.76 3.03 21.92
N LEU A 212 0.29 2.23 22.13
CA LEU A 212 0.24 0.78 22.07
C LEU A 212 -0.28 0.18 23.38
N GLU A 213 -1.24 -0.73 23.26
CA GLU A 213 -1.73 -1.54 24.38
C GLU A 213 -0.84 -2.77 24.61
N ASP A 214 -0.35 -3.36 23.52
CA ASP A 214 0.51 -4.54 23.53
C ASP A 214 2.00 -4.16 23.49
N PRO A 215 2.88 -4.97 24.11
CA PRO A 215 4.31 -4.74 24.04
C PRO A 215 4.84 -4.91 22.60
N LEU A 216 5.80 -4.07 22.24
CA LEU A 216 6.47 -4.14 20.94
C LEU A 216 7.34 -5.40 20.82
N THR A 217 7.27 -6.07 19.68
CA THR A 217 8.18 -7.16 19.32
C THR A 217 9.58 -6.59 19.06
N THR A 218 10.55 -6.99 19.87
CA THR A 218 11.96 -6.60 19.66
C THR A 218 12.59 -7.39 18.51
N TRP A 219 13.73 -6.91 18.00
CA TRP A 219 14.49 -7.64 16.98
C TRP A 219 14.88 -9.06 17.46
N ILE A 220 15.27 -9.20 18.72
CA ILE A 220 15.59 -10.49 19.34
C ILE A 220 14.37 -11.40 19.42
N ASP A 221 13.21 -10.87 19.83
CA ASP A 221 11.97 -11.65 19.90
C ASP A 221 11.52 -12.11 18.52
N PHE A 222 11.66 -11.24 17.51
CA PHE A 222 11.37 -11.58 16.12
C PHE A 222 12.27 -12.72 15.63
N MET A 223 13.59 -12.64 15.86
CA MET A 223 14.51 -13.71 15.45
C MET A 223 14.15 -15.06 16.09
N LYS A 224 13.85 -15.07 17.40
CA LYS A 224 13.47 -16.30 18.12
C LYS A 224 12.16 -16.92 17.63
N LYS A 225 11.19 -16.10 17.21
CA LYS A 225 9.86 -16.57 16.77
C LYS A 225 9.80 -16.88 15.28
N SER A 226 10.70 -16.31 14.48
CA SER A 226 10.63 -16.40 13.02
C SER A 226 11.13 -17.76 12.51
N PRO A 227 10.36 -18.45 11.63
CA PRO A 227 10.76 -19.72 11.04
C PRO A 227 12.10 -19.66 10.29
N ALA A 228 12.51 -18.48 9.82
CA ALA A 228 13.74 -18.30 9.05
C ALA A 228 15.02 -18.56 9.87
N PHE A 229 14.96 -18.45 11.21
CA PHE A 229 16.10 -18.63 12.10
C PHE A 229 15.98 -19.90 12.98
N LYS A 230 15.00 -20.77 12.69
CA LYS A 230 14.67 -21.92 13.54
C LYS A 230 15.81 -22.94 13.67
N ASP A 231 16.62 -23.07 12.62
CA ASP A 231 17.67 -24.08 12.53
C ASP A 231 19.07 -23.53 12.92
N LEU A 232 19.15 -22.27 13.35
CA LEU A 232 20.40 -21.62 13.76
C LEU A 232 20.68 -21.83 15.26
N ASN A 233 21.96 -21.95 15.61
CA ASN A 233 22.49 -22.18 16.96
C ASN A 233 23.55 -21.15 17.39
#